data_AF-A0A9R1D9K9-F1
#
_entry.id   AF-A0A9R1D9K9-F1
#
_cell.length_a   1.000
_cell.length_b   1.000
_cell.length_c   1.000
_cell.angle_alpha   90.00
_cell.angle_beta   90.00
_cell.angle_gamma   90.00
#
_symmetry.space_group_name_H-M   'P 1'
#
loop_
_entity.id
_entity.type
_entity.pdbx_description
1 polymer ?
#
loop_
_entity_poly.entity_id
_entity_poly.type
_entity_poly.pdbx_seq_one_letter_code
_entity_poly.pdbx_strand_id
1 'polypeptide(L)'
;MQNSKTRNGSSDAPQRTSPATPRSSRVAKTGGNETDSAGITPTRTPTDRSPKVIERRSPRSPVTEKKRPSRLTELDSKVNQLQDELKKTKEQLNASEARRRQAQQEADEAKKQGQDASSKLEESQCQLIELSAAEESRLQELRKIQQERDRTWQAELEALQKQQSVDAAALSSALSEIQRLKLQLEATVQSDTARAKQCEHADSELEGLKQEMELRLATIEALKVNVSESDKAAADANAMSTEAKLQLETAKATIDTLLAEGARLQECLRSKDIELSESKPREASLKEDLKKAQAAGNEILNEAQAGNANGGFGSPLTEVVKKSAHPISDVNGSCGSPDPEIEHLRMALEVAEMRYQEEQTRMAFETKTVYEMLENVKSECTRQVCDIELKLKSKTDELMAAQAALTGKAQEDVHRSDGLSEMQPELEAKLMKSITDIAELKANLMDKENALQSLAEENETLKSEAGRKEADVQQRYEAAVAELELAKAAEQDVRMRLGYVTEEADKSSRRAARASEQLDAAQAASAEADAELRRLRVQSDQWRKAAEAAAAALGRGQQWRPDGGEDRVARHGVQRVHRREADGVAVLGRGVPEAAQQRRAAEDERAVEEGAQV
;
A
#
# COMPACT_ATOMS: atom_id res chain seq x y z
N MET A 1 45.47 7.28 -35.61
CA MET A 1 46.31 7.92 -36.66
C MET A 1 47.74 7.42 -36.53
N GLN A 2 48.66 7.91 -37.36
CA GLN A 2 50.06 7.46 -37.51
C GLN A 2 50.81 7.11 -36.21
N ASN A 3 51.69 6.12 -36.29
CA ASN A 3 53.00 6.17 -35.64
C ASN A 3 54.06 5.58 -36.60
N SER A 4 55.29 6.09 -36.54
CA SER A 4 56.31 5.95 -37.60
C SER A 4 57.53 5.11 -37.18
N LYS A 5 58.54 4.99 -38.06
CA LYS A 5 59.43 3.82 -38.14
C LYS A 5 60.90 4.18 -38.40
N THR A 6 61.80 3.81 -37.48
CA THR A 6 63.28 3.82 -37.63
C THR A 6 63.93 2.90 -36.57
N ARG A 7 65.20 2.45 -36.67
CA ARG A 7 66.01 1.88 -37.78
C ARG A 7 67.30 1.28 -37.18
N ASN A 8 68.00 0.41 -37.93
CA ASN A 8 69.35 -0.17 -37.65
C ASN A 8 69.35 -1.29 -36.59
N GLY A 9 70.37 -2.17 -36.50
CA GLY A 9 71.60 -2.33 -37.30
C GLY A 9 72.34 -3.63 -36.91
N SER A 10 73.31 -4.09 -37.72
CA SER A 10 74.01 -5.38 -37.54
C SER A 10 75.48 -5.20 -37.10
N SER A 11 76.03 -6.18 -36.36
CA SER A 11 77.45 -6.57 -36.10
C SER A 11 78.54 -5.49 -36.00
N ASP A 12 79.56 -5.56 -35.12
CA ASP A 12 80.33 -6.73 -34.66
C ASP A 12 81.09 -6.42 -33.32
N ALA A 13 81.82 -7.39 -32.75
CA ALA A 13 82.69 -7.23 -31.56
C ALA A 13 84.13 -6.76 -31.93
N PRO A 14 85.19 -6.73 -31.05
CA PRO A 14 85.80 -7.94 -30.43
C PRO A 14 86.72 -7.79 -29.15
N GLN A 15 87.30 -8.93 -28.69
CA GLN A 15 88.45 -9.14 -27.74
C GLN A 15 88.20 -8.81 -26.23
N ARG A 16 88.42 -9.68 -25.19
CA ARG A 16 89.47 -10.66 -24.73
C ARG A 16 90.44 -10.04 -23.69
N THR A 17 90.87 -10.72 -22.62
CA THR A 17 91.62 -12.02 -22.50
C THR A 17 91.32 -12.74 -21.14
N SER A 18 91.20 -14.08 -21.03
CA SER A 18 92.20 -15.20 -20.98
C SER A 18 93.00 -15.30 -19.64
N PRO A 19 93.48 -16.48 -19.16
CA PRO A 19 93.61 -17.84 -19.75
C PRO A 19 92.58 -18.85 -19.14
N ALA A 20 92.73 -20.18 -18.88
CA ALA A 20 93.83 -21.18 -18.92
C ALA A 20 93.33 -22.65 -19.13
N THR A 21 94.23 -23.66 -19.02
CA THR A 21 94.06 -25.13 -19.25
C THR A 21 95.16 -25.90 -18.44
N PRO A 22 95.48 -27.24 -18.56
CA PRO A 22 94.99 -28.38 -19.41
C PRO A 22 94.85 -29.73 -18.61
N ARG A 23 94.90 -31.02 -19.07
CA ARG A 23 95.01 -31.73 -20.39
C ARG A 23 94.65 -33.25 -20.31
N SER A 24 94.29 -33.85 -21.46
CA SER A 24 94.76 -35.17 -21.98
C SER A 24 94.01 -36.52 -21.74
N SER A 25 93.57 -37.09 -22.88
CA SER A 25 93.74 -38.49 -23.39
C SER A 25 92.77 -39.66 -23.09
N ARG A 26 92.22 -40.20 -24.22
CA ARG A 26 91.73 -41.58 -24.47
C ARG A 26 90.49 -42.00 -23.62
N VAL A 27 89.72 -43.06 -23.93
CA VAL A 27 89.89 -44.27 -24.77
C VAL A 27 88.63 -44.51 -25.63
N ALA A 28 88.76 -45.19 -26.78
CA ALA A 28 87.63 -45.59 -27.62
C ALA A 28 86.96 -46.89 -27.13
N LYS A 29 85.65 -47.09 -27.41
CA LYS A 29 85.00 -48.39 -27.25
C LYS A 29 84.38 -48.85 -28.58
N THR A 30 85.08 -49.75 -29.26
CA THR A 30 84.57 -50.50 -30.40
C THR A 30 83.73 -51.70 -29.91
N GLY A 31 82.74 -52.11 -30.71
CA GLY A 31 81.88 -53.26 -30.40
C GLY A 31 80.58 -53.21 -31.20
N GLY A 32 80.56 -53.86 -32.35
CA GLY A 32 79.44 -53.87 -33.28
C GLY A 32 79.94 -54.22 -34.68
N ASN A 33 79.54 -55.39 -35.18
CA ASN A 33 79.88 -55.86 -36.53
C ASN A 33 78.93 -55.21 -37.55
N GLU A 34 79.31 -55.26 -38.83
CA GLU A 34 78.52 -55.67 -40.01
C GLU A 34 79.50 -55.71 -41.21
N THR A 35 79.06 -56.13 -42.41
CA THR A 35 79.90 -56.95 -43.31
C THR A 35 80.28 -56.33 -44.66
N ASP A 36 81.35 -56.88 -45.27
CA ASP A 36 81.68 -56.95 -46.71
C ASP A 36 81.70 -55.70 -47.62
N SER A 37 82.90 -55.39 -48.14
CA SER A 37 83.15 -55.33 -49.60
C SER A 37 84.66 -55.30 -49.94
N ALA A 38 85.04 -55.79 -51.13
CA ALA A 38 86.43 -56.12 -51.49
C ALA A 38 87.14 -55.09 -52.41
N GLY A 39 88.49 -55.07 -52.42
CA GLY A 39 89.26 -54.02 -53.10
C GLY A 39 90.76 -54.25 -53.39
N ILE A 40 91.18 -55.47 -53.76
CA ILE A 40 92.33 -55.77 -54.66
C ILE A 40 93.72 -55.10 -54.38
N THR A 41 94.60 -55.87 -53.70
CA THR A 41 96.05 -56.19 -53.94
C THR A 41 96.90 -55.43 -55.01
N PRO A 42 98.27 -55.45 -54.96
CA PRO A 42 99.20 -56.26 -54.13
C PRO A 42 100.28 -55.40 -53.37
N THR A 43 101.16 -55.91 -52.49
CA THR A 43 102.42 -56.62 -52.87
C THR A 43 103.21 -57.16 -51.65
N ARG A 44 103.40 -58.50 -51.60
CA ARG A 44 104.51 -59.28 -50.98
C ARG A 44 104.82 -59.18 -49.47
N THR A 45 104.46 -60.26 -48.77
CA THR A 45 105.12 -60.98 -47.66
C THR A 45 106.66 -61.16 -47.84
N PRO A 46 107.48 -61.44 -46.79
CA PRO A 46 107.18 -62.44 -45.74
C PRO A 46 107.67 -62.22 -44.29
N THR A 47 107.19 -63.14 -43.45
CA THR A 47 107.63 -63.46 -42.08
C THR A 47 109.01 -64.15 -42.07
N ASP A 48 109.70 -64.07 -40.92
CA ASP A 48 110.45 -65.15 -40.24
C ASP A 48 111.90 -64.84 -39.81
N ARG A 49 112.26 -65.40 -38.64
CA ARG A 49 113.59 -65.62 -38.02
C ARG A 49 114.75 -64.60 -38.18
N SER A 50 115.08 -64.02 -37.02
CA SER A 50 116.45 -63.89 -36.47
C SER A 50 117.45 -62.89 -37.09
N PRO A 51 118.22 -62.19 -36.23
CA PRO A 51 119.65 -62.01 -36.44
C PRO A 51 120.39 -63.26 -35.94
N LYS A 52 121.12 -63.96 -36.82
CA LYS A 52 121.98 -65.11 -36.45
C LYS A 52 123.45 -64.70 -36.45
N VAL A 53 124.22 -65.29 -35.54
CA VAL A 53 125.66 -65.08 -35.39
C VAL A 53 126.42 -65.47 -36.67
N ILE A 54 127.25 -64.55 -37.16
CA ILE A 54 128.28 -64.70 -38.21
C ILE A 54 129.29 -63.56 -38.02
N GLU A 55 130.60 -63.70 -38.20
CA GLU A 55 131.46 -64.87 -38.02
C GLU A 55 132.92 -64.37 -37.83
N ARG A 56 133.83 -65.23 -37.34
CA ARG A 56 135.29 -65.14 -37.58
C ARG A 56 136.01 -63.79 -37.36
N ARG A 57 136.39 -63.49 -36.12
CA ARG A 57 137.81 -63.15 -35.83
C ARG A 57 138.24 -63.61 -34.44
N SER A 58 139.21 -64.52 -34.42
CA SER A 58 139.84 -65.14 -33.25
C SER A 58 141.07 -65.92 -33.73
N PRO A 59 142.15 -66.08 -32.95
CA PRO A 59 142.82 -65.04 -32.15
C PRO A 59 144.34 -65.03 -32.42
N ARG A 60 145.10 -64.02 -31.92
CA ARG A 60 146.55 -64.16 -31.73
C ARG A 60 147.08 -63.26 -30.61
N SER A 61 148.11 -63.75 -29.92
CA SER A 61 148.64 -63.23 -28.65
C SER A 61 149.44 -61.92 -28.79
N PRO A 62 149.70 -61.21 -27.68
CA PRO A 62 150.91 -61.49 -26.86
C PRO A 62 150.52 -61.99 -25.45
N VAL A 63 151.38 -62.52 -24.57
CA VAL A 63 152.84 -62.35 -24.31
C VAL A 63 153.51 -63.74 -24.05
N THR A 64 154.84 -63.75 -23.86
CA THR A 64 155.75 -64.88 -23.61
C THR A 64 155.32 -65.93 -22.57
N GLU A 65 155.96 -67.10 -22.62
CA GLU A 65 155.89 -68.10 -21.54
C GLU A 65 156.31 -67.49 -20.18
N LYS A 66 155.53 -67.71 -19.11
CA LYS A 66 155.86 -68.71 -18.05
C LYS A 66 154.90 -68.62 -16.83
N LYS A 67 154.10 -69.68 -16.67
CA LYS A 67 153.53 -70.25 -15.42
C LYS A 67 153.07 -69.29 -14.29
N ARG A 68 151.76 -69.09 -14.13
CA ARG A 68 151.04 -68.96 -12.82
C ARG A 68 149.51 -69.10 -12.99
N PRO A 69 148.73 -69.44 -11.94
CA PRO A 69 147.27 -69.61 -12.01
C PRO A 69 146.49 -68.38 -11.53
N SER A 70 145.42 -67.97 -12.25
CA SER A 70 144.57 -66.84 -11.84
C SER A 70 143.15 -66.76 -12.47
N ARG A 71 142.73 -67.71 -13.32
CA ARG A 71 141.51 -67.56 -14.14
C ARG A 71 140.16 -67.80 -13.43
N LEU A 72 140.15 -68.35 -12.22
CA LEU A 72 138.90 -68.72 -11.53
C LEU A 72 138.19 -67.49 -10.93
N THR A 73 138.92 -66.64 -10.20
CA THR A 73 138.37 -65.46 -9.51
C THR A 73 137.75 -64.41 -10.44
N GLU A 74 138.15 -64.36 -11.71
CA GLU A 74 137.55 -63.49 -12.74
C GLU A 74 136.23 -64.05 -13.34
N LEU A 75 135.92 -65.32 -13.07
CA LEU A 75 134.63 -65.94 -13.38
C LEU A 75 133.71 -65.87 -12.15
N ASP A 76 134.23 -66.13 -10.95
CA ASP A 76 133.47 -66.04 -9.70
C ASP A 76 132.90 -64.62 -9.48
N SER A 77 133.66 -63.57 -9.77
CA SER A 77 133.18 -62.19 -9.69
C SER A 77 132.04 -61.89 -10.65
N LYS A 78 132.06 -62.44 -11.87
CA LYS A 78 131.00 -62.32 -12.87
C LYS A 78 129.76 -63.14 -12.50
N VAL A 79 129.95 -64.31 -11.89
CA VAL A 79 128.85 -65.11 -11.33
C VAL A 79 128.14 -64.34 -10.21
N ASN A 80 128.89 -63.71 -9.31
CA ASN A 80 128.32 -62.89 -8.24
C ASN A 80 127.60 -61.65 -8.78
N GLN A 81 128.18 -60.94 -9.75
CA GLN A 81 127.51 -59.82 -10.43
C GLN A 81 126.18 -60.26 -11.07
N LEU A 82 126.17 -61.38 -11.81
CA LEU A 82 124.95 -61.93 -12.42
C LEU A 82 123.92 -62.39 -11.38
N GLN A 83 124.35 -62.88 -10.21
CA GLN A 83 123.44 -63.20 -9.10
C GLN A 83 122.80 -61.95 -8.50
N ASP A 84 123.55 -60.86 -8.33
CA ASP A 84 123.01 -59.61 -7.78
C ASP A 84 122.16 -58.85 -8.80
N GLU A 85 122.49 -58.89 -10.09
CA GLU A 85 121.61 -58.45 -11.18
C GLU A 85 120.32 -59.29 -11.26
N LEU A 86 120.40 -60.60 -10.98
CA LEU A 86 119.23 -61.48 -10.88
C LEU A 86 118.36 -61.19 -9.64
N LYS A 87 118.96 -60.82 -8.49
CA LYS A 87 118.21 -60.34 -7.31
C LYS A 87 117.50 -59.02 -7.65
N LYS A 88 118.24 -58.04 -8.17
CA LYS A 88 117.73 -56.71 -8.52
C LYS A 88 116.62 -56.76 -9.56
N THR A 89 116.72 -57.63 -10.57
CA THR A 89 115.64 -57.83 -11.56
C THR A 89 114.43 -58.55 -10.99
N LYS A 90 114.61 -59.50 -10.05
CA LYS A 90 113.49 -60.09 -9.28
C LYS A 90 112.81 -59.07 -8.37
N GLU A 91 113.56 -58.22 -7.69
CA GLU A 91 113.03 -57.14 -6.85
C GLU A 91 112.27 -56.09 -7.69
N GLN A 92 112.81 -55.71 -8.85
CA GLN A 92 112.12 -54.85 -9.81
C GLN A 92 110.86 -55.50 -10.39
N LEU A 93 110.89 -56.81 -10.68
CA LEU A 93 109.70 -57.57 -11.10
C LEU A 93 108.66 -57.58 -9.98
N ASN A 94 109.03 -57.91 -8.74
CA ASN A 94 108.14 -57.91 -7.58
C ASN A 94 107.53 -56.52 -7.33
N ALA A 95 108.32 -55.45 -7.42
CA ALA A 95 107.84 -54.08 -7.29
C ALA A 95 106.94 -53.64 -8.47
N SER A 96 107.23 -54.10 -9.69
CA SER A 96 106.37 -53.89 -10.87
C SER A 96 105.05 -54.65 -10.73
N GLU A 97 105.09 -55.89 -10.25
CA GLU A 97 103.88 -56.67 -9.97
C GLU A 97 103.07 -56.08 -8.82
N ALA A 98 103.69 -55.55 -7.77
CA ALA A 98 103.00 -54.89 -6.66
C ALA A 98 102.24 -53.66 -7.18
N ARG A 99 102.89 -52.79 -7.97
CA ARG A 99 102.22 -51.67 -8.64
C ARG A 99 101.11 -52.14 -9.59
N ARG A 100 101.31 -53.25 -10.31
CA ARG A 100 100.27 -53.85 -11.18
C ARG A 100 99.06 -54.33 -10.38
N ARG A 101 99.27 -54.96 -9.20
CA ARG A 101 98.18 -55.39 -8.30
C ARG A 101 97.44 -54.19 -7.73
N GLN A 102 98.16 -53.18 -7.24
CA GLN A 102 97.56 -51.95 -6.73
C GLN A 102 96.75 -51.21 -7.81
N ALA A 103 97.34 -50.96 -8.99
CA ALA A 103 96.64 -50.29 -10.10
C ALA A 103 95.45 -51.11 -10.63
N GLN A 104 95.45 -52.44 -10.49
CA GLN A 104 94.29 -53.27 -10.78
C GLN A 104 93.18 -53.08 -9.74
N GLN A 105 93.51 -53.04 -8.44
CA GLN A 105 92.56 -52.77 -7.36
C GLN A 105 91.95 -51.37 -7.50
N GLU A 106 92.78 -50.33 -7.70
CA GLU A 106 92.33 -48.96 -7.96
C GLU A 106 91.41 -48.87 -9.20
N ALA A 107 91.72 -49.61 -10.26
CA ALA A 107 90.88 -49.68 -11.46
C ALA A 107 89.57 -50.45 -11.26
N ASP A 108 89.53 -51.46 -10.38
CA ASP A 108 88.31 -52.21 -10.06
C ASP A 108 87.41 -51.47 -9.04
N GLU A 109 88.01 -50.75 -8.10
CA GLU A 109 87.30 -49.81 -7.21
C GLU A 109 86.71 -48.65 -8.01
N ALA A 110 87.46 -48.06 -8.95
CA ALA A 110 86.97 -47.01 -9.83
C ALA A 110 85.83 -47.49 -10.75
N LYS A 111 85.85 -48.75 -11.22
CA LYS A 111 84.71 -49.35 -11.93
C LYS A 111 83.48 -49.43 -11.04
N LYS A 112 83.63 -49.91 -9.80
CA LYS A 112 82.52 -50.00 -8.86
C LYS A 112 81.93 -48.63 -8.54
N GLN A 113 82.76 -47.64 -8.23
CA GLN A 113 82.31 -46.25 -8.02
C GLN A 113 81.61 -45.68 -9.26
N GLY A 114 82.09 -46.00 -10.47
CA GLY A 114 81.43 -45.64 -11.72
C GLY A 114 80.06 -46.30 -11.91
N GLN A 115 79.89 -47.56 -11.48
CA GLN A 115 78.60 -48.24 -11.47
C GLN A 115 77.64 -47.67 -10.43
N ASP A 116 78.11 -47.47 -9.19
CA ASP A 116 77.36 -46.86 -8.08
C ASP A 116 76.96 -45.39 -8.38
N ALA A 117 77.71 -44.69 -9.24
CA ALA A 117 77.36 -43.36 -9.76
C ALA A 117 76.38 -43.43 -10.95
N SER A 118 76.51 -44.45 -11.81
CA SER A 118 75.59 -44.66 -12.94
C SER A 118 74.18 -45.02 -12.47
N SER A 119 74.03 -45.87 -11.44
CA SER A 119 72.69 -46.21 -10.93
C SER A 119 72.01 -44.99 -10.30
N LYS A 120 72.75 -44.18 -9.53
CA LYS A 120 72.21 -42.94 -8.94
C LYS A 120 71.82 -41.90 -9.99
N LEU A 121 72.56 -41.82 -11.10
CA LEU A 121 72.17 -40.99 -12.23
C LEU A 121 70.86 -41.48 -12.86
N GLU A 122 70.73 -42.79 -13.08
CA GLU A 122 69.51 -43.43 -13.60
C GLU A 122 68.30 -43.26 -12.65
N GLU A 123 68.49 -43.50 -11.35
CA GLU A 123 67.50 -43.25 -10.27
C GLU A 123 67.02 -41.79 -10.26
N SER A 124 67.95 -40.83 -10.30
CA SER A 124 67.60 -39.40 -10.35
C SER A 124 66.92 -38.98 -11.66
N GLN A 125 67.26 -39.63 -12.78
CA GLN A 125 66.60 -39.39 -14.06
C GLN A 125 65.16 -39.94 -14.06
N CYS A 126 64.92 -41.11 -13.46
CA CYS A 126 63.57 -41.63 -13.23
C CYS A 126 62.75 -40.71 -12.32
N GLN A 127 63.29 -40.26 -11.19
CA GLN A 127 62.62 -39.33 -10.28
C GLN A 127 62.25 -38.01 -10.97
N LEU A 128 63.09 -37.49 -11.86
CA LEU A 128 62.82 -36.26 -12.61
C LEU A 128 61.65 -36.45 -13.60
N ILE A 129 61.55 -37.62 -14.24
CA ILE A 129 60.41 -37.99 -15.12
C ILE A 129 59.12 -38.18 -14.32
N GLU A 130 59.17 -38.81 -13.15
CA GLU A 130 58.01 -38.96 -12.25
C GLU A 130 57.51 -37.60 -11.76
N LEU A 131 58.43 -36.70 -11.36
CA LEU A 131 58.09 -35.33 -10.98
C LEU A 131 57.49 -34.51 -12.14
N SER A 132 58.02 -34.65 -13.36
CA SER A 132 57.45 -33.93 -14.52
C SER A 132 56.05 -34.45 -14.88
N ALA A 133 55.82 -35.77 -14.81
CA ALA A 133 54.50 -36.35 -15.03
C ALA A 133 53.48 -35.95 -13.94
N ALA A 134 53.91 -35.84 -12.69
CA ALA A 134 53.09 -35.33 -11.59
C ALA A 134 52.76 -33.84 -11.76
N GLU A 135 53.72 -33.01 -12.19
CA GLU A 135 53.46 -31.60 -12.48
C GLU A 135 52.56 -31.40 -13.71
N GLU A 136 52.76 -32.16 -14.80
CA GLU A 136 51.85 -32.14 -15.94
C GLU A 136 50.41 -32.50 -15.55
N SER A 137 50.23 -33.48 -14.65
CA SER A 137 48.93 -33.88 -14.11
C SER A 137 48.30 -32.75 -13.30
N ARG A 138 49.05 -32.15 -12.36
CA ARG A 138 48.63 -30.97 -11.57
C ARG A 138 48.24 -29.79 -12.47
N LEU A 139 48.98 -29.55 -13.55
CA LEU A 139 48.68 -28.50 -14.52
C LEU A 139 47.44 -28.83 -15.37
N GLN A 140 47.11 -30.10 -15.62
CA GLN A 140 45.84 -30.49 -16.23
C GLN A 140 44.66 -30.27 -15.28
N GLU A 141 44.80 -30.58 -14.00
CA GLU A 141 43.77 -30.33 -12.99
C GLU A 141 43.49 -28.84 -12.80
N LEU A 142 44.53 -28.01 -12.68
CA LEU A 142 44.38 -26.55 -12.60
C LEU A 142 43.65 -25.97 -13.83
N ARG A 143 43.91 -26.53 -15.04
CA ARG A 143 43.16 -26.14 -16.26
C ARG A 143 41.69 -26.56 -16.22
N LYS A 144 41.36 -27.72 -15.65
CA LYS A 144 39.96 -28.15 -15.47
C LYS A 144 39.23 -27.24 -14.48
N ILE A 145 39.83 -26.99 -13.32
CA ILE A 145 39.29 -26.09 -12.28
C ILE A 145 39.06 -24.69 -12.85
N GLN A 146 40.00 -24.15 -13.63
CA GLN A 146 39.82 -22.87 -14.30
C GLN A 146 38.61 -22.88 -15.25
N GLN A 147 38.53 -23.87 -16.15
CA GLN A 147 37.39 -24.00 -17.07
C GLN A 147 36.04 -24.21 -16.36
N GLU A 148 36.03 -24.89 -15.22
CA GLU A 148 34.82 -25.08 -14.40
C GLU A 148 34.38 -23.77 -13.74
N ARG A 149 35.32 -22.98 -13.21
CA ARG A 149 35.05 -21.62 -12.68
C ARG A 149 34.58 -20.66 -13.77
N ASP A 150 35.18 -20.72 -14.96
CA ASP A 150 34.76 -19.90 -16.10
C ASP A 150 33.33 -20.25 -16.54
N ARG A 151 32.96 -21.55 -16.53
CA ARG A 151 31.59 -22.02 -16.79
C ARG A 151 30.60 -21.60 -15.71
N THR A 152 30.95 -21.68 -14.43
CA THR A 152 30.03 -21.24 -13.35
C THR A 152 29.79 -19.74 -13.41
N TRP A 153 30.84 -18.93 -13.64
CA TRP A 153 30.69 -17.49 -13.83
C TRP A 153 29.87 -17.12 -15.07
N GLN A 154 30.00 -17.86 -16.18
CA GLN A 154 29.12 -17.69 -17.35
C GLN A 154 27.67 -18.04 -17.03
N ALA A 155 27.41 -19.13 -16.29
CA ALA A 155 26.07 -19.52 -15.87
C ALA A 155 25.44 -18.52 -14.88
N GLU A 156 26.23 -17.97 -13.95
CA GLU A 156 25.82 -16.92 -13.01
C GLU A 156 25.47 -15.61 -13.75
N LEU A 157 26.31 -15.19 -14.71
CA LEU A 157 26.03 -14.03 -15.57
C LEU A 157 24.76 -14.23 -16.42
N GLU A 158 24.58 -15.41 -17.00
CA GLU A 158 23.34 -15.76 -17.72
C GLU A 158 22.11 -15.75 -16.80
N ALA A 159 22.24 -16.25 -15.56
CA ALA A 159 21.15 -16.26 -14.59
C ALA A 159 20.76 -14.82 -14.17
N LEU A 160 21.75 -13.97 -13.90
CA LEU A 160 21.53 -12.55 -13.61
C LEU A 160 20.91 -11.80 -14.80
N GLN A 161 21.34 -12.08 -16.04
CA GLN A 161 20.75 -11.47 -17.23
C GLN A 161 19.29 -11.93 -17.45
N LYS A 162 18.99 -13.21 -17.19
CA LYS A 162 17.61 -13.74 -17.23
C LYS A 162 16.75 -13.08 -16.14
N GLN A 163 17.25 -12.98 -14.92
CA GLN A 163 16.56 -12.29 -13.82
C GLN A 163 16.27 -10.83 -14.16
N GLN A 164 17.27 -10.06 -14.62
CA GLN A 164 17.08 -8.67 -15.07
C GLN A 164 16.03 -8.53 -16.16
N SER A 165 15.92 -9.50 -17.09
CA SER A 165 14.88 -9.49 -18.12
C SER A 165 13.46 -9.74 -17.57
N VAL A 166 13.33 -10.57 -16.52
CA VAL A 166 12.07 -10.81 -15.80
C VAL A 166 11.69 -9.58 -14.97
N ASP A 167 12.65 -9.00 -14.24
CA ASP A 167 12.43 -7.81 -13.42
C ASP A 167 12.03 -6.60 -14.28
N ALA A 168 12.66 -6.42 -15.44
CA ALA A 168 12.29 -5.38 -16.41
C ALA A 168 10.87 -5.58 -16.98
N ALA A 169 10.47 -6.83 -17.26
CA ALA A 169 9.13 -7.15 -17.72
C ALA A 169 8.07 -6.92 -16.61
N ALA A 170 8.36 -7.32 -15.38
CA ALA A 170 7.51 -7.09 -14.21
C ALA A 170 7.34 -5.59 -13.93
N LEU A 171 8.44 -4.82 -13.96
CA LEU A 171 8.42 -3.36 -13.81
C LEU A 171 7.64 -2.68 -14.94
N SER A 172 7.80 -3.12 -16.19
CA SER A 172 6.99 -2.61 -17.31
C SER A 172 5.50 -2.90 -17.11
N SER A 173 5.14 -4.10 -16.65
CA SER A 173 3.76 -4.47 -16.36
C SER A 173 3.17 -3.64 -15.22
N ALA A 174 3.94 -3.41 -14.14
CA ALA A 174 3.53 -2.57 -13.02
C ALA A 174 3.33 -1.10 -13.45
N LEU A 175 4.21 -0.55 -14.29
CA LEU A 175 4.05 0.80 -14.84
C LEU A 175 2.80 0.92 -15.73
N SER A 176 2.52 -0.07 -16.57
CA SER A 176 1.29 -0.11 -17.38
C SER A 176 0.04 -0.20 -16.51
N GLU A 177 0.07 -1.00 -15.44
CA GLU A 177 -1.04 -1.12 -14.49
C GLU A 177 -1.27 0.19 -13.71
N ILE A 178 -0.20 0.86 -13.27
CA ILE A 178 -0.28 2.19 -12.63
C ILE A 178 -0.87 3.24 -13.58
N GLN A 179 -0.53 3.20 -14.88
CA GLN A 179 -1.16 4.08 -15.88
C GLN A 179 -2.64 3.76 -16.07
N ARG A 180 -3.02 2.47 -16.14
CA ARG A 180 -4.40 2.02 -16.25
C ARG A 180 -5.25 2.45 -15.06
N LEU A 181 -4.72 2.32 -13.84
CA LEU A 181 -5.38 2.74 -12.59
C LEU A 181 -5.53 4.27 -12.50
N LYS A 182 -4.53 5.04 -12.95
CA LYS A 182 -4.64 6.51 -13.02
C LYS A 182 -5.77 6.97 -13.95
N LEU A 183 -5.88 6.37 -15.13
CA LEU A 183 -6.97 6.67 -16.08
C LEU A 183 -8.35 6.30 -15.52
N GLN A 184 -8.46 5.19 -14.78
CA GLN A 184 -9.71 4.84 -14.08
C GLN A 184 -10.05 5.85 -12.97
N LEU A 185 -9.06 6.27 -12.17
CA LEU A 185 -9.27 7.25 -11.11
C LEU A 185 -9.74 8.61 -11.69
N GLU A 186 -9.12 9.07 -12.77
CA GLU A 186 -9.53 10.29 -13.46
C GLU A 186 -10.97 10.17 -14.00
N ALA A 187 -11.32 9.04 -14.62
CA ALA A 187 -12.69 8.78 -15.09
C ALA A 187 -13.72 8.75 -13.93
N THR A 188 -13.37 8.19 -12.77
CA THR A 188 -14.25 8.26 -11.58
C THR A 188 -14.44 9.69 -11.07
N VAL A 189 -13.36 10.50 -11.00
CA VAL A 189 -13.46 11.92 -10.60
C VAL A 189 -14.31 12.72 -11.59
N GLN A 190 -14.20 12.44 -12.90
CA GLN A 190 -15.07 13.05 -13.92
C GLN A 190 -16.54 12.63 -13.74
N SER A 191 -16.82 11.35 -13.43
CA SER A 191 -18.18 10.89 -13.15
C SER A 191 -18.76 11.47 -11.85
N ASP A 192 -17.95 11.64 -10.82
CA ASP A 192 -18.40 12.08 -9.51
C ASP A 192 -18.60 13.61 -9.47
N THR A 193 -17.74 14.37 -10.16
CA THR A 193 -17.98 15.81 -10.39
C THR A 193 -19.16 16.08 -11.33
N ALA A 194 -19.49 15.15 -12.24
CA ALA A 194 -20.74 15.22 -13.00
C ALA A 194 -21.96 14.93 -12.11
N ARG A 195 -21.88 13.95 -11.20
CA ARG A 195 -22.96 13.63 -10.25
C ARG A 195 -23.19 14.75 -9.23
N ALA A 196 -22.12 15.38 -8.72
CA ALA A 196 -22.22 16.55 -7.84
C ALA A 196 -23.05 17.67 -8.46
N LYS A 197 -22.78 18.03 -9.72
CA LYS A 197 -23.54 19.03 -10.48
C LYS A 197 -25.00 18.65 -10.72
N GLN A 198 -25.32 17.35 -10.79
CA GLN A 198 -26.69 16.88 -10.87
C GLN A 198 -27.43 17.05 -9.53
N CYS A 199 -26.74 16.81 -8.40
CA CYS A 199 -27.29 17.13 -7.07
C CYS A 199 -27.49 18.64 -6.90
N GLU A 200 -26.48 19.47 -7.18
CA GLU A 200 -26.55 20.94 -7.11
C GLU A 200 -27.73 21.51 -7.93
N HIS A 201 -28.01 20.92 -9.10
CA HIS A 201 -29.17 21.27 -9.91
C HIS A 201 -30.50 20.85 -9.27
N ALA A 202 -30.60 19.63 -8.74
CA ALA A 202 -31.80 19.14 -8.06
C ALA A 202 -32.11 19.91 -6.77
N ASP A 203 -31.09 20.26 -5.99
CA ASP A 203 -31.22 21.10 -4.80
C ASP A 203 -31.72 22.52 -5.17
N SER A 204 -31.26 23.05 -6.31
CA SER A 204 -31.74 24.33 -6.86
C SER A 204 -33.21 24.27 -7.30
N GLU A 205 -33.65 23.14 -7.87
CA GLU A 205 -35.06 22.92 -8.22
C GLU A 205 -35.95 22.77 -6.97
N LEU A 206 -35.47 22.04 -5.95
CA LEU A 206 -36.17 21.85 -4.68
C LEU A 206 -36.37 23.17 -3.92
N GLU A 207 -35.34 24.02 -3.85
CA GLU A 207 -35.44 25.33 -3.20
C GLU A 207 -36.37 26.27 -3.99
N GLY A 208 -36.39 26.20 -5.33
CA GLY A 208 -37.38 26.90 -6.16
C GLY A 208 -38.83 26.44 -5.91
N LEU A 209 -39.07 25.13 -5.81
CA LEU A 209 -40.38 24.56 -5.47
C LEU A 209 -40.82 24.93 -4.05
N LYS A 210 -39.88 25.00 -3.09
CA LYS A 210 -40.12 25.46 -1.72
C LYS A 210 -40.55 26.93 -1.69
N GLN A 211 -39.87 27.82 -2.42
CA GLN A 211 -40.26 29.22 -2.55
C GLN A 211 -41.63 29.39 -3.22
N GLU A 212 -41.97 28.55 -4.22
CA GLU A 212 -43.32 28.55 -4.79
C GLU A 212 -44.37 28.09 -3.78
N MET A 213 -44.07 27.08 -2.95
CA MET A 213 -44.95 26.61 -1.89
C MET A 213 -45.17 27.68 -0.81
N GLU A 214 -44.13 28.40 -0.40
CA GLU A 214 -44.23 29.53 0.54
C GLU A 214 -45.14 30.65 -0.01
N LEU A 215 -45.01 31.01 -1.30
CA LEU A 215 -45.88 31.99 -1.97
C LEU A 215 -47.33 31.50 -2.11
N ARG A 216 -47.55 30.20 -2.37
CA ARG A 216 -48.88 29.57 -2.38
C ARG A 216 -49.51 29.56 -0.98
N LEU A 217 -48.74 29.34 0.08
CA LEU A 217 -49.23 29.42 1.46
C LEU A 217 -49.63 30.85 1.83
N ALA A 218 -48.79 31.85 1.53
CA ALA A 218 -49.10 33.27 1.78
C ALA A 218 -50.36 33.74 1.06
N THR A 219 -50.61 33.26 -0.17
CA THR A 219 -51.86 33.57 -0.90
C THR A 219 -53.08 32.84 -0.33
N ILE A 220 -52.94 31.61 0.17
CA ILE A 220 -54.01 30.90 0.91
C ILE A 220 -54.35 31.64 2.21
N GLU A 221 -53.35 32.15 2.94
CA GLU A 221 -53.58 32.93 4.17
C GLU A 221 -54.29 34.26 3.90
N ALA A 222 -53.88 35.00 2.86
CA ALA A 222 -54.57 36.21 2.43
C ALA A 222 -56.04 35.95 2.04
N LEU A 223 -56.31 34.86 1.29
CA LEU A 223 -57.68 34.46 0.95
C LEU A 223 -58.49 34.07 2.20
N LYS A 224 -57.88 33.40 3.18
CA LYS A 224 -58.52 33.04 4.45
C LYS A 224 -58.89 34.28 5.28
N VAL A 225 -58.06 35.32 5.30
CA VAL A 225 -58.40 36.62 5.92
C VAL A 225 -59.60 37.23 5.21
N ASN A 226 -59.57 37.35 3.87
CA ASN A 226 -60.66 37.92 3.07
C ASN A 226 -62.00 37.21 3.28
N VAL A 227 -62.00 35.87 3.36
CA VAL A 227 -63.21 35.09 3.70
C VAL A 227 -63.72 35.46 5.11
N SER A 228 -62.84 35.52 6.11
CA SER A 228 -63.23 35.91 7.47
C SER A 228 -63.77 37.33 7.59
N GLU A 229 -63.38 38.24 6.68
CA GLU A 229 -63.93 39.60 6.60
C GLU A 229 -65.28 39.63 5.89
N SER A 230 -65.45 38.85 4.82
CA SER A 230 -66.74 38.62 4.18
C SER A 230 -67.76 38.00 5.13
N ASP A 231 -67.36 37.04 5.97
CA ASP A 231 -68.23 36.40 6.96
C ASP A 231 -68.69 37.38 8.05
N LYS A 232 -67.80 38.27 8.53
CA LYS A 232 -68.15 39.36 9.45
C LYS A 232 -69.12 40.34 8.80
N ALA A 233 -68.82 40.81 7.59
CA ALA A 233 -69.69 41.73 6.85
C ALA A 233 -71.07 41.11 6.55
N ALA A 234 -71.13 39.80 6.27
CA ALA A 234 -72.38 39.07 6.12
C ALA A 234 -73.14 38.93 7.46
N ALA A 235 -72.45 38.71 8.58
CA ALA A 235 -73.07 38.70 9.91
C ALA A 235 -73.65 40.07 10.28
N ASP A 236 -72.90 41.15 10.06
CA ASP A 236 -73.34 42.53 10.30
C ASP A 236 -74.54 42.90 9.41
N ALA A 237 -74.50 42.58 8.12
CA ALA A 237 -75.62 42.79 7.20
C ALA A 237 -76.87 41.99 7.60
N ASN A 238 -76.70 40.75 8.10
CA ASN A 238 -77.81 39.96 8.65
C ASN A 238 -78.37 40.58 9.94
N ALA A 239 -77.52 41.06 10.84
CA ALA A 239 -77.93 41.75 12.06
C ALA A 239 -78.78 42.99 11.74
N MET A 240 -78.30 43.86 10.84
CA MET A 240 -79.06 45.03 10.38
C MET A 240 -80.36 44.62 9.66
N SER A 241 -80.38 43.51 8.92
CA SER A 241 -81.61 42.97 8.33
C SER A 241 -82.61 42.51 9.39
N THR A 242 -82.15 41.90 10.50
CA THR A 242 -83.04 41.51 11.60
C THR A 242 -83.55 42.70 12.40
N GLU A 243 -82.72 43.74 12.62
CA GLU A 243 -83.16 44.97 13.27
C GLU A 243 -84.20 45.71 12.40
N ALA A 244 -83.93 45.90 11.11
CA ALA A 244 -84.86 46.54 10.18
C ALA A 244 -86.20 45.79 10.07
N LYS A 245 -86.19 44.45 10.15
CA LYS A 245 -87.43 43.64 10.26
C LYS A 245 -88.18 43.90 11.56
N LEU A 246 -87.47 43.97 12.70
CA LEU A 246 -88.10 44.28 14.00
C LEU A 246 -88.67 45.70 14.03
N GLN A 247 -87.96 46.70 13.49
CA GLN A 247 -88.44 48.07 13.31
C GLN A 247 -89.67 48.12 12.38
N LEU A 248 -89.73 47.28 11.34
CA LEU A 248 -90.89 47.18 10.46
C LEU A 248 -92.12 46.56 11.17
N GLU A 249 -91.94 45.50 11.97
CA GLU A 249 -93.06 44.91 12.72
C GLU A 249 -93.56 45.82 13.85
N THR A 250 -92.69 46.59 14.54
CA THR A 250 -93.15 47.58 15.52
C THR A 250 -93.86 48.76 14.85
N ALA A 251 -93.40 49.21 13.67
CA ALA A 251 -94.08 50.23 12.87
C ALA A 251 -95.47 49.75 12.40
N LYS A 252 -95.59 48.51 11.89
CA LYS A 252 -96.89 47.88 11.55
C LYS A 252 -97.82 47.83 12.75
N ALA A 253 -97.36 47.31 13.89
CA ALA A 253 -98.19 47.22 15.10
C ALA A 253 -98.67 48.61 15.57
N THR A 254 -97.83 49.64 15.41
CA THR A 254 -98.21 51.04 15.70
C THR A 254 -99.25 51.58 14.72
N ILE A 255 -99.16 51.22 13.44
CA ILE A 255 -100.18 51.56 12.43
C ILE A 255 -101.50 50.85 12.76
N ASP A 256 -101.46 49.56 13.12
CA ASP A 256 -102.65 48.79 13.48
C ASP A 256 -103.34 49.35 14.75
N THR A 257 -102.58 49.80 15.76
CA THR A 257 -103.18 50.48 16.92
C THR A 257 -103.79 51.83 16.54
N LEU A 258 -103.11 52.64 15.71
CA LEU A 258 -103.65 53.92 15.22
C LEU A 258 -104.90 53.74 14.34
N LEU A 259 -105.00 52.66 13.56
CA LEU A 259 -106.19 52.31 12.80
C LEU A 259 -107.35 51.88 13.72
N ALA A 260 -107.06 51.12 14.78
CA ALA A 260 -108.06 50.73 15.78
C ALA A 260 -108.55 51.93 16.62
N GLU A 261 -107.66 52.87 16.96
CA GLU A 261 -108.01 54.15 17.57
C GLU A 261 -108.82 55.03 16.62
N GLY A 262 -108.43 55.11 15.35
CA GLY A 262 -109.18 55.82 14.30
C GLY A 262 -110.59 55.26 14.11
N ALA A 263 -110.76 53.93 14.15
CA ALA A 263 -112.06 53.28 14.11
C ALA A 263 -112.92 53.63 15.35
N ARG A 264 -112.34 53.60 16.54
CA ARG A 264 -113.00 54.03 17.80
C ARG A 264 -113.36 55.52 17.79
N LEU A 265 -112.49 56.39 17.27
CA LEU A 265 -112.78 57.81 17.11
C LEU A 265 -113.92 58.02 16.10
N GLN A 266 -113.97 57.25 15.01
CA GLN A 266 -115.08 57.29 14.07
C GLN A 266 -116.39 56.77 14.68
N GLU A 267 -116.35 55.78 15.57
CA GLU A 267 -117.50 55.31 16.35
C GLU A 267 -117.97 56.37 17.36
N CYS A 268 -117.05 56.99 18.10
CA CYS A 268 -117.36 58.14 18.96
C CYS A 268 -117.95 59.32 18.17
N LEU A 269 -117.42 59.63 16.98
CA LEU A 269 -117.98 60.67 16.11
C LEU A 269 -119.38 60.30 15.63
N ARG A 270 -119.63 59.05 15.19
CA ARG A 270 -121.00 58.59 14.89
C ARG A 270 -121.93 58.68 16.09
N SER A 271 -121.46 58.34 17.30
CA SER A 271 -122.23 58.52 18.54
C SER A 271 -122.55 59.99 18.79
N LYS A 272 -121.60 60.91 18.54
CA LYS A 272 -121.83 62.34 18.66
C LYS A 272 -122.71 62.91 17.55
N ASP A 273 -122.67 62.40 16.33
CA ASP A 273 -123.62 62.73 15.26
C ASP A 273 -125.04 62.25 15.60
N ILE A 274 -125.18 61.07 16.22
CA ILE A 274 -126.45 60.56 16.74
C ILE A 274 -126.95 61.44 17.89
N GLU A 275 -126.15 61.67 18.94
CA GLU A 275 -126.46 62.59 20.04
C GLU A 275 -126.82 63.99 19.55
N LEU A 276 -126.17 64.48 18.49
CA LEU A 276 -126.42 65.79 17.89
C LEU A 276 -127.62 65.78 16.93
N SER A 277 -128.00 64.63 16.37
CA SER A 277 -129.27 64.42 15.67
C SER A 277 -130.45 64.32 16.63
N GLU A 278 -130.24 63.81 17.85
CA GLU A 278 -131.20 63.88 18.97
C GLU A 278 -131.21 65.24 19.65
N SER A 279 -130.06 65.93 19.72
CA SER A 279 -129.99 67.27 20.30
C SER A 279 -130.64 68.28 19.37
N LYS A 280 -130.49 68.18 18.04
CA LYS A 280 -131.15 69.10 17.07
C LYS A 280 -132.65 69.33 17.31
N PRO A 281 -133.53 68.32 17.53
CA PRO A 281 -134.93 68.56 17.90
C PRO A 281 -135.10 69.06 19.35
N ARG A 282 -134.26 68.63 20.31
CA ARG A 282 -134.25 69.20 21.67
C ARG A 282 -133.80 70.67 21.68
N GLU A 283 -132.90 71.05 20.78
CA GLU A 283 -132.37 72.40 20.57
C GLU A 283 -133.30 73.23 19.69
N ALA A 284 -134.11 72.61 18.82
CA ALA A 284 -135.25 73.27 18.19
C ALA A 284 -136.33 73.60 19.22
N SER A 285 -136.66 72.66 20.12
CA SER A 285 -137.53 72.92 21.29
C SER A 285 -136.94 74.01 22.18
N LEU A 286 -135.66 73.89 22.57
CA LEU A 286 -134.97 74.90 23.36
C LEU A 286 -134.72 76.20 22.59
N LYS A 287 -134.81 76.26 21.26
CA LYS A 287 -134.83 77.50 20.45
C LYS A 287 -136.24 78.07 20.29
N GLU A 288 -137.28 77.27 20.47
CA GLU A 288 -138.63 77.78 20.69
C GLU A 288 -138.73 78.39 22.10
N ASP A 289 -138.18 77.71 23.11
CA ASP A 289 -138.08 78.22 24.48
C ASP A 289 -137.05 79.36 24.62
N LEU A 290 -135.99 79.39 23.81
CA LEU A 290 -135.09 80.55 23.71
C LEU A 290 -135.69 81.66 22.83
N LYS A 291 -136.67 81.41 21.96
CA LYS A 291 -137.52 82.50 21.43
C LYS A 291 -138.49 83.06 22.48
N LYS A 292 -138.70 82.36 23.60
CA LYS A 292 -139.39 82.86 24.80
C LYS A 292 -138.39 83.52 25.79
N ALA A 293 -137.14 83.05 25.87
CA ALA A 293 -136.13 83.54 26.82
C ALA A 293 -135.18 84.62 26.27
N GLN A 294 -134.94 84.71 24.95
CA GLN A 294 -134.16 85.76 24.27
C GLN A 294 -134.92 87.10 24.20
N ALA A 295 -135.81 87.33 25.16
CA ALA A 295 -136.19 88.65 25.64
C ALA A 295 -135.23 89.16 26.76
N ALA A 296 -134.23 88.38 27.17
CA ALA A 296 -133.25 88.75 28.20
C ALA A 296 -131.85 88.13 28.01
N GLY A 297 -130.80 88.93 28.23
CA GLY A 297 -129.47 88.48 28.67
C GLY A 297 -128.39 88.22 27.60
N ASN A 298 -127.42 89.13 27.51
CA ASN A 298 -126.20 89.03 26.69
C ASN A 298 -124.98 88.48 27.48
N GLU A 299 -124.07 87.77 26.77
CA GLU A 299 -122.57 87.82 26.80
C GLU A 299 -121.85 87.69 28.18
N ILE A 300 -120.54 87.43 28.42
CA ILE A 300 -119.18 87.65 27.81
C ILE A 300 -118.25 86.51 28.39
N LEU A 301 -117.47 85.71 27.65
CA LEU A 301 -116.08 85.85 27.10
C LEU A 301 -114.87 85.69 28.08
N ASN A 302 -113.75 85.10 27.59
CA ASN A 302 -112.33 85.17 28.05
C ASN A 302 -111.89 84.50 29.38
N GLU A 303 -110.62 84.07 29.63
CA GLU A 303 -109.44 83.77 28.77
C GLU A 303 -108.44 82.79 29.49
N ALA A 304 -107.20 82.59 28.99
CA ALA A 304 -106.26 81.53 29.41
C ALA A 304 -105.12 81.95 30.37
N GLN A 305 -104.42 81.00 31.04
CA GLN A 305 -102.96 81.12 31.33
C GLN A 305 -102.23 79.87 31.92
N ALA A 306 -101.04 79.59 31.35
CA ALA A 306 -99.69 79.35 31.94
C ALA A 306 -99.35 78.35 33.07
N GLY A 307 -98.11 77.83 33.01
CA GLY A 307 -97.30 77.30 34.13
C GLY A 307 -96.72 75.87 33.90
N ASN A 308 -95.49 75.52 34.27
CA ASN A 308 -94.29 76.31 34.66
C ASN A 308 -93.00 75.46 34.41
N ALA A 309 -91.80 76.03 34.59
CA ALA A 309 -90.52 75.48 34.11
C ALA A 309 -89.50 75.07 35.21
N ASN A 310 -88.25 74.85 34.77
CA ASN A 310 -86.98 74.57 35.48
C ASN A 310 -86.62 73.09 35.76
N GLY A 311 -85.35 72.66 35.61
CA GLY A 311 -84.24 73.36 34.91
C GLY A 311 -82.80 72.94 35.26
N GLY A 312 -81.87 73.27 34.36
CA GLY A 312 -80.42 73.42 34.63
C GLY A 312 -79.53 72.20 34.33
N PHE A 313 -78.31 72.35 33.80
CA PHE A 313 -77.67 73.51 33.13
C PHE A 313 -76.57 72.99 32.17
N GLY A 314 -76.08 73.82 31.23
CA GLY A 314 -75.19 73.41 30.12
C GLY A 314 -73.74 73.03 30.49
N SER A 315 -72.74 72.90 29.60
CA SER A 315 -72.58 72.96 28.11
C SER A 315 -71.04 72.96 27.82
N PRO A 316 -70.52 72.95 26.57
CA PRO A 316 -70.89 72.22 25.34
C PRO A 316 -69.69 71.56 24.59
N LEU A 317 -70.00 70.75 23.55
CA LEU A 317 -69.33 70.51 22.22
C LEU A 317 -67.84 70.91 21.96
N THR A 318 -67.00 70.21 21.16
CA THR A 318 -67.14 68.99 20.29
C THR A 318 -65.77 68.41 19.83
N GLU A 319 -65.74 67.11 19.47
CA GLU A 319 -64.79 66.40 18.55
C GLU A 319 -63.27 66.42 18.90
N VAL A 320 -62.41 65.44 18.52
CA VAL A 320 -62.28 64.58 17.32
C VAL A 320 -61.74 63.17 17.67
N VAL A 321 -62.46 62.12 17.25
CA VAL A 321 -62.02 60.80 16.69
C VAL A 321 -60.99 59.87 17.42
N LYS A 322 -61.45 58.61 17.63
CA LYS A 322 -60.76 57.29 17.77
C LYS A 322 -59.98 56.87 19.05
N LYS A 323 -60.50 55.81 19.66
CA LYS A 323 -59.79 54.74 20.43
C LYS A 323 -59.11 53.76 19.43
N SER A 324 -58.32 52.74 19.76
CA SER A 324 -58.05 52.03 21.03
C SER A 324 -56.59 51.49 21.10
N ALA A 325 -56.23 50.73 22.14
CA ALA A 325 -54.84 50.34 22.45
C ALA A 325 -54.51 48.84 22.20
N HIS A 326 -53.21 48.54 22.08
CA HIS A 326 -52.39 47.41 22.61
C HIS A 326 -52.94 45.97 22.80
N PRO A 327 -52.08 44.91 22.86
CA PRO A 327 -50.64 44.81 22.48
C PRO A 327 -50.25 43.47 21.76
N ILE A 328 -48.93 43.20 21.68
CA ILE A 328 -48.24 41.90 21.41
C ILE A 328 -48.19 41.42 19.94
N SER A 329 -47.01 41.56 19.31
CA SER A 329 -46.08 40.44 19.04
C SER A 329 -44.71 40.96 18.52
N ASP A 330 -43.66 40.18 18.71
CA ASP A 330 -42.25 40.57 18.60
C ASP A 330 -41.66 40.56 17.16
N VAL A 331 -40.32 40.65 17.09
CA VAL A 331 -39.44 40.45 15.93
C VAL A 331 -39.40 41.60 14.90
N ASN A 332 -38.58 42.61 15.22
CA ASN A 332 -37.71 43.22 14.21
C ASN A 332 -36.26 42.81 14.53
N GLY A 333 -35.79 41.75 13.90
CA GLY A 333 -34.55 41.06 14.27
C GLY A 333 -33.29 41.87 13.95
N SER A 334 -32.34 41.92 14.88
CA SER A 334 -31.00 42.41 14.59
C SER A 334 -30.26 41.39 13.73
N CYS A 335 -30.16 41.66 12.42
CA CYS A 335 -29.35 40.89 11.49
C CYS A 335 -28.23 41.80 10.96
N GLY A 336 -27.04 41.69 11.56
CA GLY A 336 -25.92 42.60 11.27
C GLY A 336 -24.57 42.26 11.91
N SER A 337 -24.53 41.30 12.85
CA SER A 337 -23.30 40.64 13.28
C SER A 337 -23.25 39.22 12.70
N PRO A 338 -22.14 38.80 12.06
CA PRO A 338 -21.85 37.37 11.92
C PRO A 338 -21.81 36.71 13.29
N ASP A 339 -22.13 35.41 13.38
CA ASP A 339 -21.94 34.69 14.63
C ASP A 339 -20.45 34.71 15.01
N PRO A 340 -20.09 35.16 16.23
CA PRO A 340 -18.69 35.23 16.66
C PRO A 340 -18.05 33.83 16.73
N GLU A 341 -18.87 32.78 16.84
CA GLU A 341 -18.44 31.38 16.74
C GLU A 341 -18.05 31.00 15.30
N ILE A 342 -18.75 31.51 14.27
CA ILE A 342 -18.38 31.31 12.86
C ILE A 342 -17.11 32.09 12.52
N GLU A 343 -16.93 33.30 13.04
CA GLU A 343 -15.67 34.06 12.89
C GLU A 343 -14.51 33.35 13.61
N HIS A 344 -14.73 32.87 14.84
CA HIS A 344 -13.73 32.11 15.59
C HIS A 344 -13.32 30.81 14.87
N LEU A 345 -14.27 30.06 14.32
CA LEU A 345 -14.00 28.85 13.53
C LEU A 345 -13.25 29.16 12.23
N ARG A 346 -13.53 30.28 11.56
CA ARG A 346 -12.76 30.74 10.38
C ARG A 346 -11.32 31.08 10.76
N MET A 347 -11.11 31.83 11.84
CA MET A 347 -9.76 32.12 12.36
C MET A 347 -9.02 30.85 12.79
N ALA A 348 -9.71 29.89 13.41
CA ALA A 348 -9.11 28.61 13.80
C ALA A 348 -8.70 27.76 12.59
N LEU A 349 -9.51 27.77 11.51
CA LEU A 349 -9.19 27.12 10.24
C LEU A 349 -7.98 27.78 9.56
N GLU A 350 -7.95 29.11 9.48
CA GLU A 350 -6.83 29.87 8.90
C GLU A 350 -5.51 29.64 9.67
N VAL A 351 -5.56 29.57 11.00
CA VAL A 351 -4.41 29.22 11.85
C VAL A 351 -3.98 27.75 11.67
N ALA A 352 -4.93 26.82 11.45
CA ALA A 352 -4.61 25.42 11.16
C ALA A 352 -3.96 25.26 9.77
N GLU A 353 -4.45 25.99 8.76
CA GLU A 353 -3.91 25.98 7.40
C GLU A 353 -2.52 26.63 7.35
N MET A 354 -2.30 27.76 8.02
CA MET A 354 -0.96 28.34 8.17
C MET A 354 0.03 27.34 8.78
N ARG A 355 -0.32 26.68 9.89
CA ARG A 355 0.54 25.66 10.53
C ARG A 355 0.84 24.48 9.62
N TYR A 356 -0.12 24.05 8.81
CA TYR A 356 0.09 22.98 7.83
C TYR A 356 1.10 23.41 6.74
N GLN A 357 0.99 24.63 6.23
CA GLN A 357 1.96 25.16 5.24
C GLN A 357 3.35 25.40 5.86
N GLU A 358 3.42 25.84 7.13
CA GLU A 358 4.67 25.97 7.90
C GLU A 358 5.36 24.60 8.08
N GLU A 359 4.63 23.57 8.50
CA GLU A 359 5.18 22.22 8.72
C GLU A 359 5.62 21.57 7.39
N GLN A 360 4.88 21.77 6.29
CA GLN A 360 5.30 21.33 4.94
C GLN A 360 6.56 22.08 4.47
N THR A 361 6.64 23.39 4.68
CA THR A 361 7.83 24.19 4.35
C THR A 361 9.05 23.75 5.16
N ARG A 362 8.84 23.44 6.45
CA ARG A 362 9.86 22.91 7.35
C ARG A 362 10.33 21.52 6.95
N MET A 363 9.45 20.57 6.65
CA MET A 363 9.84 19.25 6.13
C MET A 363 10.63 19.35 4.83
N ALA A 364 10.21 20.22 3.90
CA ALA A 364 10.93 20.43 2.64
C ALA A 364 12.35 21.00 2.87
N PHE A 365 12.51 21.91 3.84
CA PHE A 365 13.81 22.44 4.23
C PHE A 365 14.69 21.38 4.91
N GLU A 366 14.19 20.69 5.95
CA GLU A 366 14.89 19.62 6.67
C GLU A 366 15.36 18.52 5.71
N THR A 367 14.47 18.08 4.81
CA THR A 367 14.78 17.10 3.75
C THR A 367 15.91 17.58 2.85
N LYS A 368 15.86 18.83 2.39
CA LYS A 368 16.90 19.41 1.53
C LYS A 368 18.25 19.49 2.25
N THR A 369 18.28 19.91 3.52
CA THR A 369 19.51 19.96 4.32
C THR A 369 20.12 18.57 4.51
N VAL A 370 19.31 17.53 4.74
CA VAL A 370 19.80 16.14 4.83
C VAL A 370 20.42 15.67 3.51
N TYR A 371 19.80 15.96 2.36
CA TYR A 371 20.39 15.65 1.05
C TYR A 371 21.69 16.42 0.78
N GLU A 372 21.78 17.69 1.17
CA GLU A 372 22.98 18.51 1.03
C GLU A 372 24.13 17.98 1.91
N MET A 373 23.84 17.58 3.14
CA MET A 373 24.81 16.90 4.02
C MET A 373 25.28 15.55 3.44
N LEU A 374 24.36 14.76 2.89
CA LEU A 374 24.68 13.47 2.27
C LEU A 374 25.60 13.61 1.07
N GLU A 375 25.32 14.57 0.16
CA GLU A 375 26.17 14.80 -1.02
C GLU A 375 27.54 15.36 -0.63
N ASN A 376 27.61 16.21 0.41
CA ASN A 376 28.89 16.68 0.96
C ASN A 376 29.74 15.51 1.50
N VAL A 377 29.18 14.63 2.34
CA VAL A 377 29.88 13.44 2.86
C VAL A 377 30.30 12.48 1.75
N LYS A 378 29.45 12.28 0.74
CA LYS A 378 29.75 11.48 -0.46
C LYS A 378 30.91 12.09 -1.27
N SER A 379 30.95 13.41 -1.42
CA SER A 379 32.05 14.11 -2.11
C SER A 379 33.38 13.98 -1.33
N GLU A 380 33.34 14.09 0.00
CA GLU A 380 34.54 13.93 0.83
C GLU A 380 35.05 12.48 0.81
N CYS A 381 34.16 11.49 0.96
CA CYS A 381 34.52 10.07 0.85
C CYS A 381 35.19 9.77 -0.50
N THR A 382 34.62 10.28 -1.59
CA THR A 382 35.21 10.16 -2.95
C THR A 382 36.61 10.78 -3.01
N ARG A 383 36.80 11.97 -2.40
CA ARG A 383 38.10 12.64 -2.32
C ARG A 383 39.13 11.84 -1.51
N GLN A 384 38.71 11.26 -0.37
CA GLN A 384 39.57 10.43 0.48
C GLN A 384 39.99 9.13 -0.24
N VAL A 385 39.10 8.50 -1.01
CA VAL A 385 39.44 7.33 -1.86
C VAL A 385 40.49 7.71 -2.91
N CYS A 386 40.31 8.83 -3.63
CA CYS A 386 41.30 9.33 -4.59
C CYS A 386 42.67 9.61 -3.95
N ASP A 387 42.70 10.22 -2.76
CA ASP A 387 43.94 10.45 -2.00
C ASP A 387 44.65 9.13 -1.64
N ILE A 388 43.89 8.07 -1.31
CA ILE A 388 44.42 6.73 -0.99
C ILE A 388 44.94 6.03 -2.25
N GLU A 389 44.20 6.08 -3.36
CA GLU A 389 44.65 5.54 -4.66
C GLU A 389 45.97 6.18 -5.12
N LEU A 390 46.11 7.50 -5.00
CA LEU A 390 47.34 8.20 -5.38
C LEU A 390 48.53 7.80 -4.50
N LYS A 391 48.31 7.61 -3.19
CA LYS A 391 49.34 7.10 -2.26
C LYS A 391 49.74 5.66 -2.60
N LEU A 392 48.79 4.79 -2.95
CA LEU A 392 49.06 3.42 -3.39
C LEU A 392 49.83 3.38 -4.72
N LYS A 393 49.47 4.22 -5.69
CA LYS A 393 50.19 4.37 -6.97
C LYS A 393 51.64 4.81 -6.72
N SER A 394 51.86 5.89 -5.96
CA SER A 394 53.20 6.35 -5.54
C SER A 394 54.02 5.25 -4.88
N LYS A 395 53.44 4.48 -3.94
CA LYS A 395 54.16 3.40 -3.26
C LYS A 395 54.44 2.20 -4.17
N THR A 396 53.60 1.95 -5.17
CA THR A 396 53.86 0.95 -6.21
C THR A 396 55.02 1.38 -7.10
N ASP A 397 55.05 2.64 -7.53
CA ASP A 397 56.15 3.21 -8.33
C ASP A 397 57.48 3.24 -7.56
N GLU A 398 57.45 3.58 -6.26
CA GLU A 398 58.61 3.50 -5.36
C GLU A 398 59.15 2.06 -5.23
N LEU A 399 58.27 1.07 -5.09
CA LEU A 399 58.66 -0.35 -5.01
C LEU A 399 59.26 -0.84 -6.34
N MET A 400 58.66 -0.47 -7.48
CA MET A 400 59.19 -0.78 -8.81
C MET A 400 60.57 -0.14 -9.03
N ALA A 401 60.77 1.10 -8.59
CA ALA A 401 62.06 1.78 -8.64
C ALA A 401 63.11 1.14 -7.72
N ALA A 402 62.73 0.73 -6.50
CA ALA A 402 63.62 0.02 -5.57
C ALA A 402 64.02 -1.37 -6.10
N GLN A 403 63.08 -2.10 -6.71
CA GLN A 403 63.34 -3.39 -7.35
C GLN A 403 64.28 -3.24 -8.57
N ALA A 404 64.06 -2.23 -9.40
CA ALA A 404 64.95 -1.90 -10.51
C ALA A 404 66.38 -1.53 -10.03
N ALA A 405 66.48 -0.74 -8.95
CA ALA A 405 67.76 -0.37 -8.35
C ALA A 405 68.52 -1.58 -7.76
N LEU A 406 67.81 -2.57 -7.19
CA LEU A 406 68.40 -3.83 -6.75
C LEU A 406 68.93 -4.66 -7.93
N THR A 407 68.19 -4.74 -9.04
CA THR A 407 68.70 -5.41 -10.25
C THR A 407 69.89 -4.68 -10.90
N GLY A 408 69.96 -3.35 -10.81
CA GLY A 408 71.11 -2.58 -11.30
C GLY A 408 72.37 -2.75 -10.44
N LYS A 409 72.23 -2.80 -9.11
CA LYS A 409 73.36 -2.98 -8.18
C LYS A 409 73.99 -4.37 -8.20
N ALA A 410 73.39 -5.34 -8.89
CA ALA A 410 73.97 -6.66 -9.10
C ALA A 410 75.18 -6.67 -10.07
N GLN A 411 75.54 -5.52 -10.67
CA GLN A 411 76.55 -5.47 -11.74
C GLN A 411 77.70 -4.45 -11.52
N GLU A 412 77.65 -3.61 -10.49
CA GLU A 412 78.75 -2.71 -10.09
C GLU A 412 78.96 -2.69 -8.57
N ASP A 413 79.81 -3.59 -8.06
CA ASP A 413 80.58 -3.30 -6.83
C ASP A 413 81.85 -4.20 -6.74
N VAL A 414 82.94 -3.76 -7.38
CA VAL A 414 84.26 -4.42 -7.28
C VAL A 414 85.34 -3.37 -7.03
N HIS A 415 85.86 -3.39 -5.80
CA HIS A 415 87.05 -2.67 -5.29
C HIS A 415 86.93 -1.16 -5.04
N ARG A 416 86.94 -0.81 -3.74
CA ARG A 416 88.06 -0.03 -3.20
C ARG A 416 88.39 -0.43 -1.76
N SER A 417 89.58 -0.99 -1.56
CA SER A 417 90.20 -1.11 -0.24
C SER A 417 91.04 0.13 0.04
N ASP A 418 91.01 0.59 1.30
CA ASP A 418 92.15 1.03 2.13
C ASP A 418 91.71 2.12 3.12
N GLY A 419 91.55 1.74 4.40
CA GLY A 419 91.06 2.64 5.47
C GLY A 419 90.78 1.95 6.82
N LEU A 420 91.44 0.82 7.09
CA LEU A 420 91.01 -0.18 8.09
C LEU A 420 91.40 0.10 9.56
N SER A 421 91.78 1.34 9.94
CA SER A 421 92.19 1.66 11.33
C SER A 421 91.43 2.79 12.02
N GLU A 422 90.67 3.62 11.30
CA GLU A 422 89.80 4.65 11.90
C GLU A 422 88.31 4.35 11.67
N MET A 423 87.96 3.63 10.59
CA MET A 423 86.58 3.31 10.24
C MET A 423 85.91 2.30 11.18
N GLN A 424 86.68 1.53 11.96
CA GLN A 424 86.17 0.43 12.78
C GLN A 424 85.17 0.87 13.87
N PRO A 425 85.49 1.81 14.79
CA PRO A 425 84.51 2.31 15.76
C PRO A 425 83.30 3.00 15.10
N GLU A 426 83.48 3.59 13.91
CA GLU A 426 82.38 4.22 13.17
C GLU A 426 81.43 3.19 12.53
N LEU A 427 81.96 2.04 12.08
CA LEU A 427 81.20 0.88 11.63
C LEU A 427 80.47 0.21 12.81
N GLU A 428 81.13 0.04 13.96
CA GLU A 428 80.52 -0.49 15.18
C GLU A 428 79.39 0.42 15.70
N ALA A 429 79.57 1.74 15.67
CA ALA A 429 78.51 2.71 16.01
C ALA A 429 77.32 2.67 15.03
N LYS A 430 77.58 2.55 13.72
CA LYS A 430 76.53 2.40 12.69
C LYS A 430 75.79 1.07 12.84
N LEU A 431 76.49 -0.02 13.17
CA LEU A 431 75.90 -1.32 13.46
C LEU A 431 75.00 -1.26 14.69
N MET A 432 75.51 -0.73 15.81
CA MET A 432 74.73 -0.56 17.05
C MET A 432 73.48 0.30 16.83
N LYS A 433 73.60 1.40 16.07
CA LYS A 433 72.43 2.19 15.68
C LYS A 433 71.45 1.38 14.82
N SER A 434 71.92 0.65 13.81
CA SER A 434 71.00 -0.20 13.01
C SER A 434 70.28 -1.25 13.85
N ILE A 435 70.91 -1.75 14.92
CA ILE A 435 70.30 -2.69 15.86
C ILE A 435 69.21 -2.00 16.71
N THR A 436 69.44 -0.77 17.20
CA THR A 436 68.40 -0.02 17.92
C THR A 436 67.25 0.37 17.00
N ASP A 437 67.54 0.83 15.79
CA ASP A 437 66.53 1.22 14.79
C ASP A 437 65.67 -0.01 14.39
N ILE A 438 66.28 -1.20 14.25
CA ILE A 438 65.55 -2.47 14.02
C ILE A 438 64.71 -2.90 15.23
N ALA A 439 65.19 -2.66 16.46
CA ALA A 439 64.42 -2.99 17.66
C ALA A 439 63.20 -2.07 17.83
N GLU A 440 63.35 -0.77 17.57
CA GLU A 440 62.25 0.21 17.58
C GLU A 440 61.23 -0.09 16.46
N LEU A 441 61.69 -0.42 15.24
CA LEU A 441 60.79 -0.83 14.16
C LEU A 441 60.03 -2.12 14.47
N LYS A 442 60.64 -3.07 15.18
CA LYS A 442 59.95 -4.30 15.64
C LYS A 442 58.89 -4.00 16.71
N ALA A 443 59.19 -3.13 17.68
CA ALA A 443 58.21 -2.71 18.68
C ALA A 443 57.00 -2.02 18.02
N ASN A 444 57.25 -1.04 17.14
CA ASN A 444 56.22 -0.36 16.37
C ASN A 444 55.39 -1.33 15.50
N LEU A 445 56.02 -2.35 14.89
CA LEU A 445 55.30 -3.37 14.12
C LEU A 445 54.39 -4.21 15.03
N MET A 446 54.88 -4.64 16.19
CA MET A 446 54.11 -5.43 17.16
C MET A 446 52.91 -4.65 17.72
N ASP A 447 53.09 -3.36 18.01
CA ASP A 447 51.98 -2.48 18.42
C ASP A 447 50.93 -2.29 17.31
N LYS A 448 51.35 -2.27 16.04
CA LYS A 448 50.42 -2.25 14.90
C LYS A 448 49.72 -3.58 14.68
N GLU A 449 50.40 -4.70 14.90
CA GLU A 449 49.83 -6.05 14.85
C GLU A 449 48.75 -6.22 15.94
N ASN A 450 49.05 -5.83 17.19
CA ASN A 450 48.10 -5.80 18.30
C ASN A 450 46.88 -4.91 17.99
N ALA A 451 47.09 -3.72 17.42
CA ALA A 451 45.99 -2.82 17.04
C ALA A 451 45.12 -3.38 15.91
N LEU A 452 45.73 -4.06 14.91
CA LEU A 452 44.99 -4.73 13.84
C LEU A 452 44.18 -5.93 14.35
N GLN A 453 44.72 -6.70 15.30
CA GLN A 453 44.01 -7.80 15.95
C GLN A 453 42.78 -7.28 16.73
N SER A 454 42.95 -6.24 17.54
CA SER A 454 41.84 -5.60 18.27
C SER A 454 40.75 -5.07 17.32
N LEU A 455 41.13 -4.44 16.20
CA LEU A 455 40.19 -3.95 15.20
C LEU A 455 39.50 -5.10 14.42
N ALA A 456 40.14 -6.25 14.27
CA ALA A 456 39.52 -7.44 13.68
C ALA A 456 38.43 -8.03 14.59
N GLU A 457 38.70 -8.12 15.90
CA GLU A 457 37.74 -8.56 16.92
C GLU A 457 36.55 -7.58 17.06
N GLU A 458 36.81 -6.26 17.01
CA GLU A 458 35.75 -5.25 16.94
C GLU A 458 34.90 -5.40 15.67
N ASN A 459 35.52 -5.65 14.51
CA ASN A 459 34.79 -5.92 13.28
C ASN A 459 33.95 -7.21 13.32
N GLU A 460 34.40 -8.25 14.02
CA GLU A 460 33.61 -9.48 14.19
C GLU A 460 32.42 -9.28 15.13
N THR A 461 32.61 -8.59 16.26
CA THR A 461 31.51 -8.26 17.17
C THR A 461 30.48 -7.35 16.50
N LEU A 462 30.90 -6.30 15.78
CA LEU A 462 30.00 -5.42 15.01
C LEU A 462 29.23 -6.17 13.91
N LYS A 463 29.85 -7.11 13.19
CA LYS A 463 29.14 -7.99 12.23
C LYS A 463 28.10 -8.86 12.93
N SER A 464 28.44 -9.43 14.08
CA SER A 464 27.50 -10.25 14.88
C SER A 464 26.32 -9.43 15.42
N GLU A 465 26.51 -8.13 15.69
CA GLU A 465 25.44 -7.23 16.08
C GLU A 465 24.59 -6.78 14.89
N ALA A 466 25.20 -6.51 13.74
CA ALA A 466 24.48 -6.16 12.51
C ALA A 466 23.52 -7.29 12.11
N GLY A 467 24.02 -8.53 12.02
CA GLY A 467 23.19 -9.70 11.69
C GLY A 467 22.11 -9.99 12.74
N ARG A 468 22.34 -9.68 14.03
CA ARG A 468 21.29 -9.76 15.06
C ARG A 468 20.22 -8.69 14.86
N LYS A 469 20.59 -7.44 14.60
CA LYS A 469 19.65 -6.34 14.33
C LYS A 469 18.85 -6.56 13.05
N GLU A 470 19.46 -7.17 12.03
CA GLU A 470 18.81 -7.59 10.79
C GLU A 470 17.78 -8.71 11.04
N ALA A 471 18.14 -9.74 11.82
CA ALA A 471 17.22 -10.80 12.24
C ALA A 471 16.06 -10.27 13.10
N ASP A 472 16.32 -9.35 14.05
CA ASP A 472 15.29 -8.69 14.86
C ASP A 472 14.29 -7.91 13.98
N VAL A 473 14.76 -7.24 12.92
CA VAL A 473 13.92 -6.51 11.97
C VAL A 473 13.10 -7.48 11.10
N GLN A 474 13.72 -8.55 10.59
CA GLN A 474 13.03 -9.57 9.82
C GLN A 474 11.92 -10.26 10.65
N GLN A 475 12.20 -10.62 11.90
CA GLN A 475 11.20 -11.22 12.80
C GLN A 475 10.03 -10.27 13.08
N ARG A 476 10.29 -8.97 13.25
CA ARG A 476 9.23 -7.95 13.42
C ARG A 476 8.40 -7.76 12.16
N TYR A 477 9.02 -7.84 10.98
CA TYR A 477 8.31 -7.80 9.70
C TYR A 477 7.39 -9.01 9.53
N GLU A 478 7.90 -10.23 9.79
CA GLU A 478 7.12 -11.46 9.73
C GLU A 478 5.94 -11.47 10.74
N ALA A 479 6.16 -10.97 11.96
CA ALA A 479 5.09 -10.80 12.95
C ALA A 479 4.02 -9.81 12.48
N ALA A 480 4.41 -8.65 11.94
CA ALA A 480 3.48 -7.64 11.42
C ALA A 480 2.69 -8.14 10.19
N VAL A 481 3.29 -9.01 9.35
CA VAL A 481 2.57 -9.69 8.25
C VAL A 481 1.52 -10.66 8.81
N ALA A 482 1.86 -11.47 9.80
CA ALA A 482 0.90 -12.39 10.43
C ALA A 482 -0.26 -11.67 11.13
N GLU A 483 0.01 -10.56 11.83
CA GLU A 483 -1.03 -9.71 12.42
C GLU A 483 -1.95 -9.08 11.34
N LEU A 484 -1.37 -8.63 10.22
CA LEU A 484 -2.12 -8.08 9.09
C LEU A 484 -3.02 -9.14 8.41
N GLU A 485 -2.57 -10.39 8.31
CA GLU A 485 -3.38 -11.50 7.77
C GLU A 485 -4.54 -11.88 8.71
N LEU A 486 -4.30 -11.92 10.02
CA LEU A 486 -5.35 -12.13 11.03
C LEU A 486 -6.39 -11.00 10.98
N ALA A 487 -5.96 -9.73 10.87
CA ALA A 487 -6.85 -8.59 10.73
C ALA A 487 -7.71 -8.67 9.46
N LYS A 488 -7.14 -9.07 8.32
CA LYS A 488 -7.89 -9.29 7.05
C LYS A 488 -8.92 -10.41 7.18
N ALA A 489 -8.60 -11.50 7.89
CA ALA A 489 -9.56 -12.58 8.15
C ALA A 489 -10.76 -12.10 8.99
N ALA A 490 -10.51 -11.31 10.04
CA ALA A 490 -11.57 -10.70 10.84
C ALA A 490 -12.42 -9.70 10.02
N GLU A 491 -11.81 -8.91 9.14
CA GLU A 491 -12.52 -8.01 8.22
C GLU A 491 -13.43 -8.77 7.25
N GLN A 492 -13.01 -9.95 6.77
CA GLN A 492 -13.82 -10.80 5.89
C GLN A 492 -15.02 -11.43 6.62
N ASP A 493 -14.87 -11.89 7.87
CA ASP A 493 -15.98 -12.35 8.70
C ASP A 493 -17.00 -11.23 8.97
N VAL A 494 -16.54 -10.05 9.39
CA VAL A 494 -17.41 -8.88 9.60
C VAL A 494 -18.15 -8.49 8.31
N ARG A 495 -17.47 -8.51 7.15
CA ARG A 495 -18.10 -8.27 5.84
C ARG A 495 -19.16 -9.33 5.49
N MET A 496 -18.92 -10.60 5.79
CA MET A 496 -19.90 -11.67 5.56
C MET A 496 -21.14 -11.51 6.46
N ARG A 497 -20.92 -11.25 7.76
CA ARG A 497 -22.00 -10.98 8.73
C ARG A 497 -22.84 -9.76 8.33
N LEU A 498 -22.20 -8.69 7.86
CA LEU A 498 -22.89 -7.51 7.36
C LEU A 498 -23.82 -7.85 6.18
N GLY A 499 -23.37 -8.72 5.25
CA GLY A 499 -24.20 -9.22 4.16
C GLY A 499 -25.46 -9.96 4.62
N TYR A 500 -25.33 -10.87 5.60
CA TYR A 500 -26.51 -11.54 6.16
C TYR A 500 -27.48 -10.57 6.88
N VAL A 501 -26.95 -9.56 7.58
CA VAL A 501 -27.75 -8.55 8.26
C VAL A 501 -28.48 -7.63 7.28
N THR A 502 -27.83 -7.19 6.19
CA THR A 502 -28.50 -6.38 5.16
C THR A 502 -29.54 -7.18 4.40
N GLU A 503 -29.26 -8.45 4.07
CA GLU A 503 -30.26 -9.35 3.49
C GLU A 503 -31.50 -9.52 4.38
N GLU A 504 -31.34 -9.69 5.69
CA GLU A 504 -32.48 -9.87 6.60
C GLU A 504 -33.22 -8.55 6.86
N ALA A 505 -32.53 -7.41 6.85
CA ALA A 505 -33.18 -6.10 6.81
C ALA A 505 -34.04 -5.95 5.55
N ASP A 506 -33.55 -6.38 4.39
CA ASP A 506 -34.26 -6.40 3.11
C ASP A 506 -35.48 -7.34 3.14
N LYS A 507 -35.32 -8.55 3.67
CA LYS A 507 -36.41 -9.53 3.86
C LYS A 507 -37.46 -9.00 4.85
N SER A 508 -37.05 -8.30 5.90
CA SER A 508 -37.94 -7.63 6.85
C SER A 508 -38.70 -6.46 6.22
N SER A 509 -38.00 -5.59 5.47
CA SER A 509 -38.59 -4.48 4.71
C SER A 509 -39.66 -4.95 3.72
N ARG A 510 -39.35 -6.00 2.94
CA ARG A 510 -40.31 -6.64 2.01
C ARG A 510 -41.51 -7.28 2.73
N ARG A 511 -41.34 -7.75 3.97
CA ARG A 511 -42.46 -8.24 4.81
C ARG A 511 -43.32 -7.08 5.31
N ALA A 512 -42.71 -5.98 5.76
CA ALA A 512 -43.42 -4.77 6.20
C ALA A 512 -44.24 -4.14 5.08
N ALA A 513 -43.68 -3.98 3.87
CA ALA A 513 -44.37 -3.42 2.71
C ALA A 513 -45.63 -4.21 2.30
N ARG A 514 -45.56 -5.56 2.36
CA ARG A 514 -46.73 -6.43 2.14
C ARG A 514 -47.78 -6.31 3.25
N ALA A 515 -47.35 -6.08 4.49
CA ALA A 515 -48.26 -5.90 5.62
C ALA A 515 -49.00 -4.55 5.55
N SER A 516 -48.35 -3.47 5.09
CA SER A 516 -49.02 -2.20 4.80
C SER A 516 -49.99 -2.33 3.61
N GLU A 517 -49.59 -2.97 2.51
CA GLU A 517 -50.47 -3.22 1.35
C GLU A 517 -51.73 -4.01 1.75
N GLN A 518 -51.60 -5.03 2.60
CA GLN A 518 -52.73 -5.79 3.15
C GLN A 518 -53.60 -4.94 4.09
N LEU A 519 -53.01 -4.05 4.88
CA LEU A 519 -53.75 -3.14 5.76
C LEU A 519 -54.55 -2.12 4.94
N ASP A 520 -53.94 -1.52 3.91
CA ASP A 520 -54.59 -0.55 3.02
C ASP A 520 -55.75 -1.19 2.24
N ALA A 521 -55.55 -2.41 1.72
CA ALA A 521 -56.60 -3.20 1.07
C ALA A 521 -57.75 -3.54 2.04
N ALA A 522 -57.45 -3.90 3.29
CA ALA A 522 -58.45 -4.15 4.32
C ALA A 522 -59.20 -2.87 4.74
N GLN A 523 -58.52 -1.73 4.83
CA GLN A 523 -59.14 -0.43 5.08
C GLN A 523 -60.09 -0.04 3.93
N ALA A 524 -59.65 -0.16 2.68
CA ALA A 524 -60.48 0.11 1.50
C ALA A 524 -61.74 -0.77 1.47
N ALA A 525 -61.60 -2.08 1.66
CA ALA A 525 -62.73 -3.01 1.74
C ALA A 525 -63.68 -2.68 2.91
N SER A 526 -63.15 -2.26 4.07
CA SER A 526 -63.97 -1.82 5.20
C SER A 526 -64.75 -0.54 4.89
N ALA A 527 -64.14 0.43 4.19
CA ALA A 527 -64.77 1.68 3.81
C ALA A 527 -65.86 1.48 2.75
N GLU A 528 -65.68 0.54 1.81
CA GLU A 528 -66.71 0.14 0.84
C GLU A 528 -67.90 -0.51 1.54
N ALA A 529 -67.68 -1.51 2.41
CA ALA A 529 -68.73 -2.15 3.19
C ALA A 529 -69.49 -1.15 4.09
N ASP A 530 -68.79 -0.19 4.69
CA ASP A 530 -69.38 0.87 5.51
C ASP A 530 -70.17 1.88 4.64
N ALA A 531 -69.78 2.11 3.38
CA ALA A 531 -70.58 2.87 2.41
C ALA A 531 -71.85 2.10 1.97
N GLU A 532 -71.78 0.78 1.79
CA GLU A 532 -72.96 -0.06 1.54
C GLU A 532 -73.92 -0.07 2.73
N LEU A 533 -73.42 -0.18 3.96
CA LEU A 533 -74.24 -0.07 5.18
C LEU A 533 -74.96 1.29 5.26
N ARG A 534 -74.34 2.38 4.83
CA ARG A 534 -75.01 3.70 4.70
C ARG A 534 -76.12 3.67 3.64
N ARG A 535 -75.87 3.09 2.45
CA ARG A 535 -76.89 2.93 1.39
C ARG A 535 -78.09 2.10 1.88
N LEU A 536 -77.84 0.97 2.54
CA LEU A 536 -78.88 0.07 3.07
C LEU A 536 -79.69 0.71 4.20
N ARG A 537 -79.06 1.50 5.08
CA ARG A 537 -79.79 2.31 6.10
C ARG A 537 -80.75 3.29 5.44
N VAL A 538 -80.30 4.05 4.44
CA VAL A 538 -81.16 4.99 3.69
C VAL A 538 -82.34 4.28 3.03
N GLN A 539 -82.12 3.12 2.40
CA GLN A 539 -83.20 2.31 1.84
C GLN A 539 -84.18 1.82 2.93
N SER A 540 -83.68 1.32 4.06
CA SER A 540 -84.54 0.86 5.17
C SER A 540 -85.37 1.99 5.78
N ASP A 541 -84.84 3.21 5.86
CA ASP A 541 -85.58 4.39 6.33
C ASP A 541 -86.61 4.88 5.28
N GLN A 542 -86.33 4.72 3.99
CA GLN A 542 -87.31 4.96 2.92
C GLN A 542 -88.47 3.96 3.01
N TRP A 543 -88.20 2.66 3.17
CA TRP A 543 -89.23 1.64 3.35
C TRP A 543 -90.05 1.88 4.63
N ARG A 544 -89.42 2.31 5.74
CA ARG A 544 -90.15 2.70 6.96
C ARG A 544 -91.09 3.87 6.71
N LYS A 545 -90.61 4.96 6.09
CA LYS A 545 -91.43 6.14 5.76
C LYS A 545 -92.58 5.80 4.81
N ALA A 546 -92.37 4.90 3.85
CA ALA A 546 -93.44 4.43 2.96
C ALA A 546 -94.52 3.63 3.73
N ALA A 547 -94.12 2.77 4.66
CA ALA A 547 -95.05 2.04 5.52
C ALA A 547 -95.80 2.96 6.51
N GLU A 548 -95.11 3.94 7.11
CA GLU A 548 -95.72 4.98 7.95
C GLU A 548 -96.73 5.83 7.18
N ALA A 549 -96.40 6.24 5.95
CA ALA A 549 -97.32 6.98 5.08
C ALA A 549 -98.55 6.15 4.67
N ALA A 550 -98.37 4.87 4.34
CA ALA A 550 -99.48 3.96 4.05
C ALA A 550 -100.39 3.73 5.27
N ALA A 551 -99.80 3.54 6.46
CA ALA A 551 -100.55 3.43 7.71
C ALA A 551 -101.30 4.72 8.05
N ALA A 552 -100.71 5.90 7.81
CA ALA A 552 -101.36 7.19 8.00
C ALA A 552 -102.49 7.44 6.98
N ALA A 553 -102.37 6.96 5.74
CA ALA A 553 -103.43 7.02 4.74
C ALA A 553 -104.64 6.16 5.15
N LEU A 554 -104.39 4.93 5.62
CA LEU A 554 -105.43 4.05 6.19
C LEU A 554 -106.06 4.66 7.45
N GLY A 555 -105.25 5.24 8.35
CA GLY A 555 -105.69 5.85 9.60
C GLY A 555 -106.53 7.13 9.44
N ARG A 556 -106.39 7.86 8.31
CA ARG A 556 -107.26 9.00 7.97
C ARG A 556 -108.64 8.59 7.43
N GLY A 557 -108.89 7.28 7.27
CA GLY A 557 -109.93 6.76 6.37
C GLY A 557 -110.96 5.80 6.96
N GLN A 558 -111.14 5.67 8.28
CA GLN A 558 -112.36 5.05 8.84
C GLN A 558 -112.84 5.68 10.16
N GLN A 559 -113.93 6.45 10.10
CA GLN A 559 -114.94 6.41 11.15
C GLN A 559 -115.99 5.36 10.74
N TRP A 560 -115.89 4.14 11.28
CA TRP A 560 -116.90 3.12 11.12
C TRP A 560 -117.33 2.55 12.47
N ARG A 561 -118.63 2.29 12.59
CA ARG A 561 -119.24 1.65 13.76
C ARG A 561 -118.96 0.15 13.73
N PRO A 562 -118.88 -0.52 14.89
CA PRO A 562 -118.97 -1.98 14.93
C PRO A 562 -120.41 -2.41 14.62
N ASP A 563 -120.55 -3.49 13.86
CA ASP A 563 -121.65 -4.43 13.97
C ASP A 563 -121.11 -5.87 13.80
N GLY A 564 -121.82 -6.86 14.31
CA GLY A 564 -121.31 -8.21 14.52
C GLY A 564 -121.48 -9.18 13.34
N GLY A 565 -120.74 -10.28 13.38
CA GLY A 565 -120.89 -11.40 12.45
C GLY A 565 -119.76 -12.43 12.60
N GLU A 566 -120.13 -13.67 12.92
CA GLU A 566 -119.26 -14.86 12.87
C GLU A 566 -119.07 -15.28 11.37
N ASP A 567 -118.19 -16.19 10.95
CA ASP A 567 -117.58 -17.32 11.66
C ASP A 567 -116.35 -17.91 10.90
N ARG A 568 -115.62 -18.81 11.57
CA ARG A 568 -114.83 -19.97 11.06
C ARG A 568 -113.64 -19.77 10.09
N VAL A 569 -112.45 -20.01 10.68
CA VAL A 569 -111.41 -20.97 10.22
C VAL A 569 -110.66 -20.72 8.90
N ALA A 570 -109.39 -20.31 9.05
CA ALA A 570 -108.22 -21.13 8.65
C ALA A 570 -106.89 -20.55 9.20
N ARG A 571 -106.14 -21.32 9.99
CA ARG A 571 -104.69 -21.11 10.22
C ARG A 571 -103.95 -22.45 10.26
N HIS A 572 -103.56 -22.93 9.08
CA HIS A 572 -102.56 -24.00 8.95
C HIS A 572 -101.15 -23.42 9.14
N GLY A 573 -100.25 -24.25 9.68
CA GLY A 573 -98.80 -24.18 9.46
C GLY A 573 -98.09 -22.83 9.65
N VAL A 574 -97.59 -22.57 10.87
CA VAL A 574 -96.41 -21.69 11.05
C VAL A 574 -95.18 -22.46 10.53
N GLN A 575 -95.01 -22.43 9.21
CA GLN A 575 -93.89 -23.11 8.56
C GLN A 575 -92.62 -22.26 8.75
N ARG A 576 -91.56 -22.87 9.31
CA ARG A 576 -90.26 -22.22 9.47
C ARG A 576 -89.68 -21.94 8.09
N VAL A 577 -89.73 -20.69 7.64
CA VAL A 577 -88.90 -20.23 6.53
C VAL A 577 -87.45 -20.28 7.02
N HIS A 578 -86.65 -21.15 6.40
CA HIS A 578 -85.25 -21.30 6.76
C HIS A 578 -84.52 -19.98 6.54
N ARG A 579 -83.66 -19.60 7.49
CA ARG A 579 -82.50 -18.76 7.21
C ARG A 579 -81.69 -19.49 6.14
N ARG A 580 -81.78 -19.07 4.88
CA ARG A 580 -80.80 -19.46 3.87
C ARG A 580 -79.51 -18.71 4.21
N GLU A 581 -78.58 -19.43 4.81
CA GLU A 581 -77.17 -19.05 4.75
C GLU A 581 -76.78 -18.98 3.26
N ALA A 582 -76.11 -17.89 2.88
CA ALA A 582 -75.62 -17.74 1.53
C ALA A 582 -74.25 -18.43 1.45
N ASP A 583 -74.17 -19.54 0.72
CA ASP A 583 -72.92 -20.24 0.42
C ASP A 583 -72.00 -19.38 -0.47
N GLY A 584 -71.38 -18.38 0.15
CA GLY A 584 -70.24 -17.67 -0.43
C GLY A 584 -69.03 -18.58 -0.44
N VAL A 585 -68.87 -19.38 -1.51
CA VAL A 585 -67.75 -20.30 -1.69
C VAL A 585 -66.45 -19.52 -1.95
N ALA A 586 -65.92 -18.92 -0.89
CA ALA A 586 -64.56 -18.43 -0.84
C ALA A 586 -63.61 -19.64 -0.73
N VAL A 587 -62.75 -19.82 -1.74
CA VAL A 587 -61.79 -20.94 -1.77
C VAL A 587 -60.70 -20.70 -0.74
N LEU A 588 -60.88 -21.24 0.47
CA LEU A 588 -59.84 -21.32 1.49
C LEU A 588 -58.75 -22.28 1.02
N GLY A 589 -57.73 -21.73 0.37
CA GLY A 589 -56.50 -22.43 0.01
C GLY A 589 -55.82 -23.05 1.23
N ARG A 590 -55.14 -24.18 1.04
CA ARG A 590 -54.57 -25.00 2.13
C ARG A 590 -53.42 -24.28 2.86
N GLY A 591 -53.74 -23.60 3.95
CA GLY A 591 -52.80 -22.82 4.77
C GLY A 591 -51.90 -23.61 5.74
N VAL A 592 -51.52 -24.86 5.43
CA VAL A 592 -50.47 -25.61 6.17
C VAL A 592 -49.74 -26.54 5.21
N PRO A 593 -48.46 -26.27 4.91
CA PRO A 593 -47.42 -27.25 5.24
C PRO A 593 -46.14 -26.65 5.86
N GLU A 594 -46.05 -25.32 6.01
CA GLU A 594 -44.80 -24.63 6.35
C GLU A 594 -44.21 -25.07 7.70
N ALA A 595 -45.05 -25.23 8.73
CA ALA A 595 -44.64 -25.75 10.04
C ALA A 595 -44.13 -27.21 10.01
N ALA A 596 -44.41 -27.98 8.95
CA ALA A 596 -43.86 -29.32 8.75
C ALA A 596 -42.52 -29.30 7.98
N GLN A 597 -42.30 -28.31 7.12
CA GLN A 597 -40.99 -28.08 6.49
C GLN A 597 -40.00 -27.46 7.49
N GLN A 598 -40.41 -26.48 8.29
CA GLN A 598 -39.56 -25.87 9.32
C GLN A 598 -39.12 -26.88 10.40
N ARG A 599 -39.99 -27.83 10.78
CA ARG A 599 -39.61 -28.91 11.69
C ARG A 599 -38.58 -29.86 11.09
N ARG A 600 -38.72 -30.24 9.82
CA ARG A 600 -37.72 -31.08 9.13
C ARG A 600 -36.38 -30.36 8.97
N ALA A 601 -36.38 -29.08 8.59
CA ALA A 601 -35.16 -28.29 8.51
C ALA A 601 -34.42 -28.23 9.87
N ALA A 602 -35.14 -28.04 10.97
CA ALA A 602 -34.55 -28.03 12.32
C ALA A 602 -34.13 -29.43 12.83
N GLU A 603 -34.71 -30.51 12.30
CA GLU A 603 -34.28 -31.90 12.54
C GLU A 603 -33.01 -32.23 11.72
N ASP A 604 -32.94 -31.76 10.46
CA ASP A 604 -31.78 -31.90 9.58
C ASP A 604 -30.58 -31.06 10.07
N GLU A 605 -30.77 -29.81 10.52
CA GLU A 605 -29.70 -28.99 11.11
C GLU A 605 -29.10 -29.64 12.37
N ARG A 606 -29.93 -30.21 13.25
CA ARG A 606 -29.44 -30.96 14.42
C ARG A 606 -28.66 -32.21 14.04
N ALA A 607 -29.08 -32.93 13.00
CA ALA A 607 -28.33 -34.09 12.50
C ALA A 607 -26.94 -33.71 11.94
N VAL A 608 -26.79 -32.48 11.44
CA VAL A 608 -25.49 -31.92 11.01
C VAL A 608 -24.63 -31.47 12.20
N GLU A 609 -25.20 -30.84 13.22
CA GLU A 609 -24.46 -30.47 14.44
C GLU A 609 -24.00 -31.70 15.26
N GLU A 610 -24.87 -32.68 15.50
CA GLU A 610 -24.49 -33.92 16.20
C GLU A 610 -23.52 -34.78 15.38
N GLY A 611 -23.56 -34.68 14.04
CA GLY A 611 -22.61 -35.30 13.12
C GLY A 611 -21.22 -34.65 13.09
N ALA A 612 -21.02 -33.50 13.74
CA ALA A 612 -19.77 -32.74 13.75
C ALA A 612 -18.99 -32.84 15.08
N GLN A 613 -19.43 -33.68 16.02
CA GLN A 613 -18.78 -33.89 17.33
C GLN A 613 -18.31 -35.34 17.58
N VAL A 614 -18.02 -36.08 16.51
CA VAL A 614 -17.46 -37.45 16.52
C VAL A 614 -16.21 -37.52 15.63
#